data_AF-A0A966YWV5-F1
#
_entry.id   AF-A0A966YWV5-F1
#
_cell.length_a   1.000
_cell.length_b   1.000
_cell.length_c   1.000
_cell.angle_alpha   90.00
_cell.angle_beta   90.00
_cell.angle_gamma   90.00
#
_symmetry.space_group_name_H-M   'P 1'
#
loop_
_entity.id
_entity.type
_entity.pdbx_description
1 polymer ?
#
loop_
_entity_poly.entity_id
_entity_poly.type
_entity_poly.pdbx_seq_one_letter_code
_entity_poly.pdbx_strand_id
1 'polypeptide(L)' 'ISSCSNMGDFQARRMQARYKTGQNKPELLHTLNGSGLAVGRTGVALLENYQQADGSIRIPKVLQPYMGGLEVIRSIS' A
#
# COMPACT_ATOMS: atom_id res chain seq x y z
N ILE A 1 -9.30 2.15 2.54
CA ILE A 1 -8.47 1.26 1.69
C ILE A 1 -7.28 0.63 2.43
N SER A 2 -6.79 1.26 3.49
CA SER A 2 -5.61 0.85 4.25
C SER A 2 -5.95 0.69 5.74
N SER A 3 -5.13 -0.09 6.45
CA SER A 3 -5.01 -0.08 7.91
C SER A 3 -3.54 0.12 8.25
N CYS A 4 -3.28 0.93 9.28
CA CYS A 4 -1.97 1.19 9.87
C CYS A 4 -2.08 1.03 11.38
N SER A 5 -1.16 0.30 12.00
CA SER A 5 -1.28 -0.10 13.41
C SER A 5 0.06 -0.14 14.10
N ASN A 6 0.07 0.26 15.38
CA ASN A 6 1.17 0.05 16.32
C ASN A 6 0.82 -1.14 17.21
N MET A 7 1.66 -2.16 17.20
CA MET A 7 1.44 -3.40 17.95
C MET A 7 2.24 -3.45 19.27
N GLY A 8 2.98 -2.38 19.60
CA GLY A 8 3.93 -2.38 20.70
C GLY A 8 4.85 -3.60 20.59
N ASP A 9 5.07 -4.27 21.71
CA ASP A 9 5.89 -5.48 21.79
C ASP A 9 5.13 -6.80 21.55
N PHE A 10 3.81 -6.77 21.28
CA PHE A 10 2.97 -7.98 21.22
C PHE A 10 3.47 -9.03 20.23
N GLN A 11 3.87 -8.60 19.04
CA GLN A 11 4.43 -9.49 18.01
C GLN A 11 5.88 -9.85 18.35
N ALA A 12 6.66 -8.89 18.85
CA ALA A 12 8.06 -9.11 19.24
C ALA A 12 8.19 -10.17 20.36
N ARG A 13 7.26 -10.20 21.33
CA ARG A 13 7.17 -11.24 22.36
C ARG A 13 6.99 -12.64 21.78
N ARG A 14 6.20 -12.78 20.72
CA ARG A 14 5.94 -14.08 20.07
C ARG A 14 7.10 -14.54 19.19
N MET A 15 7.76 -13.60 18.51
CA MET A 15 8.89 -13.90 17.61
C MET A 15 10.25 -13.89 18.32
N GLN A 16 10.31 -13.49 19.59
CA GLN A 16 11.55 -13.18 20.31
C GLN A 16 12.43 -12.13 19.60
N ALA A 17 11.80 -11.17 18.91
CA ALA A 17 12.50 -10.10 18.22
C ALA A 17 12.96 -9.03 19.24
N ARG A 18 14.28 -8.79 19.28
CA ARG A 18 14.91 -7.91 20.27
C ARG A 18 15.90 -6.95 19.61
N TYR A 19 16.13 -5.83 20.26
CA TYR A 19 17.17 -4.87 19.92
C TYR A 19 18.13 -4.70 21.12
N LYS A 20 19.33 -4.20 20.87
CA LYS A 20 20.35 -3.97 21.91
C LYS A 20 21.04 -2.63 21.65
N THR A 21 21.22 -1.85 22.71
CA THR A 21 22.01 -0.62 22.69
C THR A 21 23.28 -0.81 23.51
N GLY A 22 24.44 -0.80 22.85
CA GLY A 22 25.74 -1.02 23.51
C GLY A 22 25.85 -2.38 24.22
N GLN A 23 26.29 -2.35 25.48
CA GLN A 23 26.44 -3.56 26.31
C GLN A 23 25.19 -3.92 27.14
N ASN A 24 24.09 -3.17 27.01
CA ASN A 24 22.86 -3.40 27.77
C ASN A 24 22.20 -4.75 27.46
N LYS A 25 21.30 -5.22 28.33
CA LYS A 25 20.51 -6.44 28.07
C LYS A 25 19.59 -6.21 26.85
N PRO A 26 19.41 -7.21 25.97
CA PRO A 26 18.49 -7.10 24.84
C PRO A 26 17.03 -6.87 25.27
N GLU A 27 16.40 -5.85 24.71
CA GLU A 27 15.02 -5.45 24.96
C GLU A 27 14.11 -5.82 23.78
N LEU A 28 12.81 -5.98 24.01
CA LEU A 28 11.85 -6.23 22.95
C LEU A 28 11.67 -4.97 22.10
N LEU A 29 11.70 -5.13 20.78
CA LEU A 29 11.38 -4.03 19.87
C LEU A 29 9.87 -3.82 19.77
N HIS A 30 9.45 -2.62 19.34
CA HIS A 30 8.08 -2.38 18.92
C HIS A 30 7.90 -2.65 17.43
N THR A 31 6.71 -3.14 17.07
CA THR A 31 6.37 -3.46 15.68
C THR A 31 5.25 -2.55 15.18
N LEU A 32 5.39 -2.08 13.94
CA LEU A 32 4.39 -1.31 13.23
C LEU A 32 4.12 -1.97 11.88
N ASN A 33 2.91 -1.80 11.38
CA ASN A 33 2.55 -2.17 10.01
C ASN A 33 1.58 -1.15 9.41
N GLY A 34 1.57 -1.09 8.08
CA GLY A 34 0.66 -0.22 7.33
C GLY A 34 0.58 -0.65 5.88
N SER A 35 -0.64 -0.72 5.34
CA SER A 35 -0.82 -0.92 3.89
C SER A 35 -0.64 0.41 3.14
N GLY A 36 0.18 0.45 2.09
CA GLY A 36 0.49 1.69 1.36
C GLY A 36 0.24 1.62 -0.14
N LEU A 37 -0.76 0.93 -0.69
CA LEU A 37 -2.12 0.64 -0.22
C LEU A 37 -2.50 -0.79 -0.65
N ALA A 38 -3.74 -1.23 -0.41
CA ALA A 38 -4.23 -2.51 -0.95
C ALA A 38 -4.53 -2.40 -2.46
N VAL A 39 -3.65 -2.94 -3.32
CA VAL A 39 -3.68 -2.78 -4.79
C VAL A 39 -5.03 -3.10 -5.40
N GLY A 40 -5.63 -4.26 -5.10
CA GLY A 40 -6.91 -4.67 -5.71
C GLY A 40 -8.04 -3.68 -5.42
N ARG A 41 -8.16 -3.23 -4.16
CA ARG A 41 -9.20 -2.28 -3.79
C ARG A 41 -8.91 -0.87 -4.33
N THR A 42 -7.63 -0.47 -4.37
CA THR A 42 -7.23 0.78 -5.02
C THR A 42 -7.56 0.75 -6.52
N GLY A 43 -7.38 -0.40 -7.18
CA GLY A 43 -7.77 -0.62 -8.57
C GLY A 43 -9.25 -0.39 -8.80
N VAL A 44 -10.13 -1.00 -7.99
CA VAL A 44 -11.59 -0.78 -8.07
C VAL A 44 -11.94 0.70 -7.92
N ALA A 45 -11.39 1.37 -6.91
CA ALA A 45 -11.62 2.79 -6.70
C ALA A 45 -11.16 3.65 -7.88
N LEU A 46 -10.02 3.31 -8.51
CA LEU A 46 -9.54 4.00 -9.70
C LEU A 46 -10.48 3.81 -10.90
N LEU A 47 -10.93 2.58 -11.15
CA LEU A 47 -11.83 2.29 -12.26
C LEU A 47 -13.15 3.05 -12.11
N GLU A 48 -13.77 3.02 -10.92
CA GLU A 48 -15.05 3.69 -10.67
C GLU A 48 -14.94 5.22 -10.73
N ASN A 49 -13.88 5.81 -10.14
CA ASN A 49 -13.75 7.27 -10.05
C ASN A 49 -13.22 7.93 -11.32
N TYR A 50 -12.61 7.17 -12.23
CA TYR A 50 -12.04 7.68 -13.48
C TYR A 50 -12.75 7.18 -14.74
N GLN A 51 -13.86 6.47 -14.59
CA GLN A 51 -14.74 6.10 -15.70
C GLN A 51 -15.29 7.36 -16.41
N GLN A 52 -15.31 7.33 -17.73
CA GLN A 52 -15.86 8.37 -18.60
C GLN A 52 -17.19 7.91 -19.21
N ALA A 53 -17.98 8.86 -19.72
CA ALA A 53 -19.30 8.56 -20.30
C ALA A 53 -19.23 7.62 -21.53
N ASP A 54 -18.12 7.61 -22.26
CA ASP A 54 -17.87 6.71 -23.40
C ASP A 54 -17.37 5.31 -22.97
N GLY A 55 -17.34 5.03 -21.67
CA GLY A 55 -16.86 3.77 -21.09
C GLY A 55 -15.34 3.65 -20.98
N SER A 56 -14.58 4.64 -21.44
CA SER A 56 -13.12 4.68 -21.23
C SER A 56 -12.76 5.01 -19.79
N ILE A 57 -11.56 4.63 -19.35
CA ILE A 57 -11.04 4.96 -18.01
C ILE A 57 -9.86 5.90 -18.15
N ARG A 58 -9.97 7.10 -17.59
CA ARG A 58 -8.85 8.05 -17.55
C ARG A 58 -7.77 7.59 -16.58
N ILE A 59 -6.51 7.61 -16.98
CA ILE A 59 -5.39 7.22 -16.13
C ILE A 59 -4.93 8.44 -15.32
N PRO A 60 -4.85 8.36 -13.97
CA PRO A 60 -4.28 9.42 -13.14
C PRO A 60 -2.87 9.76 -13.60
N LYS A 61 -2.51 11.06 -13.65
CA LYS A 61 -1.21 11.53 -14.14
C LYS A 61 -0.02 10.81 -13.50
N VAL A 62 -0.10 10.50 -12.20
CA VAL A 62 0.95 9.81 -11.44
C VAL A 62 1.19 8.36 -11.88
N LEU A 63 0.21 7.72 -12.53
CA LEU A 63 0.33 6.34 -13.03
C LEU A 63 0.80 6.26 -14.49
N GLN A 64 0.67 7.35 -15.26
CA GLN A 64 0.99 7.35 -16.70
C GLN A 64 2.44 6.93 -17.03
N PRO A 65 3.49 7.33 -16.27
CA PRO A 65 4.86 6.87 -16.53
C PRO A 65 5.02 5.35 -16.41
N TYR A 66 4.22 4.71 -15.56
CA TYR A 66 4.21 3.26 -15.38
C TYR A 66 3.37 2.53 -16.44
N MET A 67 2.61 3.27 -17.24
CA MET A 67 1.72 2.76 -18.29
C MET A 67 2.20 3.18 -19.70
N GLY A 68 3.49 3.47 -19.87
CA GLY A 68 4.05 3.86 -21.18
C GLY A 68 3.55 5.21 -21.70
N GLY A 69 3.14 6.11 -20.79
CA GLY A 69 2.55 7.41 -21.16
C GLY A 69 1.07 7.34 -21.56
N LEU A 70 0.42 6.18 -21.43
CA LEU A 70 -1.00 6.05 -21.75
C LEU A 70 -1.84 6.95 -20.83
N GLU A 71 -2.71 7.76 -21.42
CA GLU A 71 -3.58 8.68 -20.68
C GLU A 71 -4.98 8.11 -20.41
N VAL A 72 -5.43 7.15 -21.23
CA VAL A 72 -6.78 6.57 -21.18
C VAL A 72 -6.73 5.09 -21.55
N ILE A 73 -7.44 4.25 -20.78
CA ILE A 73 -7.72 2.84 -21.13
C ILE A 73 -9.03 2.80 -21.92
N ARG A 74 -9.03 2.13 -23.08
CA ARG A 74 -10.22 1.89 -23.91
C ARG A 74 -10.38 0.39 -24.13
N SER A 75 -11.63 -0.07 -24.25
CA SER A 75 -11.86 -1.43 -24.75
C SER A 75 -11.35 -1.52 -26.19
N ILE A 76 -10.61 -2.57 -26.50
CA ILE A 76 -10.26 -2.90 -27.88
C ILE A 76 -11.50 -3.63 -28.41
N SER A 77 -12.19 -3.03 -29.38
CA SER A 77 -13.21 -3.69 -30.17
C SER A 77 -12.57 -4.62 -31.20
#